data_AF-A0A7I8C6T5-F1
#
_entry.id   AF-A0A7I8C6T5-F1
#
_cell.length_a   1.000
_cell.length_b   1.000
_cell.length_c   1.000
_cell.angle_alpha   90.00
_cell.angle_beta   90.00
_cell.angle_gamma   90.00
#
_symmetry.space_group_name_H-M   'P 1'
#
loop_
_entity.id
_entity.type
_entity.pdbx_description
1 polymer ?
#
loop_
_entity_poly.entity_id
_entity_poly.type
_entity_poly.pdbx_seq_one_letter_code
_entity_poly.pdbx_strand_id
1 'polypeptide(L)'
;MFQFRGNEAAHGADEPTGEWAWCRAEKVVSEHIRCPYGKPGDRLWVRESLKFVDTPTTRHDHAVYAADGVRVPRDQRLADWACDGMAFGFANSVPSIHMPRWASRITLEVTGVRVERLHSVSEADAAEEGVEFVDAGRTYWKDYLGSSTNCDEMTFLSARQSFSTLWNSINGAGAWAANPWVWVVEFKRIGA
;
A
#
# COMPACT_ATOMS: atom_id res chain seq x y z
N MET A 1 -0.26 1.58 3.40
CA MET A 1 0.39 1.36 4.71
C MET A 1 -0.67 1.35 5.79
N PHE A 2 -0.66 0.30 6.61
CA PHE A 2 -1.83 -0.23 7.31
C PHE A 2 -1.81 0.15 8.80
N GLN A 3 -2.20 1.37 9.13
CA GLN A 3 -2.13 1.87 10.52
C GLN A 3 -3.22 1.23 11.40
N PHE A 4 -2.84 0.65 12.55
CA PHE A 4 -3.78 0.15 13.56
C PHE A 4 -4.14 1.29 14.51
N ARG A 5 -5.44 1.60 14.64
CA ARG A 5 -5.96 2.66 15.51
C ARG A 5 -6.33 2.12 16.90
N GLY A 6 -5.43 1.40 17.56
CA GLY A 6 -5.58 1.00 18.95
C GLY A 6 -4.60 1.71 19.88
N ASN A 7 -5.01 1.91 21.13
CA ASN A 7 -4.28 2.70 22.13
C ASN A 7 -3.15 1.89 22.79
N GLU A 8 -2.17 2.58 23.41
CA GLU A 8 -0.88 2.04 23.89
C GLU A 8 -0.94 0.80 24.81
N ALA A 9 -2.07 0.53 25.46
CA ALA A 9 -2.30 -0.59 26.38
C ALA A 9 -2.69 -1.92 25.69
N ALA A 10 -2.46 -2.06 24.39
CA ALA A 10 -2.79 -3.29 23.65
C ALA A 10 -1.82 -4.42 24.04
N HIS A 11 -2.36 -5.45 24.70
CA HIS A 11 -1.75 -6.77 24.83
C HIS A 11 -2.70 -7.75 24.13
N GLY A 12 -2.33 -8.22 22.93
CA GLY A 12 -3.09 -9.22 22.18
C GLY A 12 -2.23 -10.46 21.98
N ALA A 13 -2.87 -11.63 22.06
CA ALA A 13 -2.27 -12.89 21.65
C ALA A 13 -2.35 -12.99 20.12
N ASP A 14 -1.26 -13.42 19.49
CA ASP A 14 -1.17 -13.69 18.05
C ASP A 14 -2.13 -14.82 17.66
N GLU A 15 -3.41 -14.50 17.42
CA GLU A 15 -4.31 -15.42 16.75
C GLU A 15 -4.30 -15.15 15.24
N PRO A 16 -4.02 -16.16 14.40
CA PRO A 16 -3.98 -16.04 12.94
C PRO A 16 -5.38 -15.85 12.30
N THR A 17 -6.37 -15.45 13.10
CA THR A 17 -7.78 -15.30 12.70
C THR A 17 -8.09 -13.95 12.06
N GLY A 18 -7.18 -12.96 12.19
CA GLY A 18 -7.43 -11.58 11.79
C GLY A 18 -8.32 -10.80 12.78
N GLU A 19 -8.58 -11.39 13.95
CA GLU A 19 -9.30 -10.77 15.07
C GLU A 19 -8.31 -10.52 16.22
N TRP A 20 -8.23 -9.28 16.70
CA TRP A 20 -7.41 -8.93 17.87
C TRP A 20 -8.32 -8.58 19.03
N ALA A 21 -8.20 -9.32 20.14
CA ALA A 21 -8.93 -9.06 21.36
C ALA A 21 -8.25 -7.94 22.16
N TRP A 22 -9.02 -6.93 22.55
CA TRP A 22 -8.59 -5.87 23.46
C TRP A 22 -9.15 -6.12 24.87
N CYS A 23 -8.30 -6.02 25.89
CA CYS A 23 -8.72 -6.05 27.29
C CYS A 23 -8.55 -4.66 27.92
N ARG A 24 -9.67 -3.99 28.23
CA ARG A 24 -9.67 -2.86 29.18
C ARG A 24 -9.54 -3.45 30.58
N ALA A 25 -8.52 -3.03 31.34
CA ALA A 25 -8.15 -3.60 32.64
C ALA A 25 -9.22 -3.60 33.76
N GLU A 26 -10.48 -3.24 33.51
CA GLU A 26 -11.54 -3.29 34.54
C GLU A 26 -12.91 -3.82 34.05
N LYS A 27 -13.11 -4.06 32.75
CA LYS A 27 -14.32 -4.70 32.22
C LYS A 27 -13.96 -5.49 30.96
N VAL A 28 -14.20 -6.80 30.99
CA VAL A 28 -14.12 -7.69 29.83
C VAL A 28 -15.21 -7.27 28.84
N VAL A 29 -14.89 -6.34 27.95
CA VAL A 29 -15.66 -6.07 26.74
C VAL A 29 -14.72 -6.44 25.60
N SER A 30 -14.82 -7.68 25.12
CA SER A 30 -14.02 -8.17 24.00
C SER A 30 -14.53 -7.56 22.69
N GLU A 31 -14.29 -6.27 22.49
CA GLU A 31 -14.46 -5.66 21.17
C GLU A 31 -13.29 -6.13 20.30
N HIS A 32 -13.53 -7.16 19.50
CA HIS A 32 -12.57 -7.68 18.55
C HIS A 32 -12.40 -6.64 17.43
N ILE A 33 -11.22 -6.04 17.34
CA ILE A 33 -10.92 -5.15 16.21
C ILE A 33 -10.56 -6.04 15.03
N ARG A 34 -11.41 -6.01 14.00
CA ARG A 34 -11.15 -6.73 12.75
C ARG A 34 -10.18 -5.96 11.89
N CYS A 35 -9.25 -6.67 11.27
CA CYS A 35 -8.37 -6.07 10.27
C CYS A 35 -9.20 -5.53 9.10
N PRO A 36 -9.03 -4.24 8.72
CA PRO A 36 -9.77 -3.66 7.61
C PRO A 36 -9.37 -4.24 6.25
N TYR A 37 -8.26 -5.00 6.19
CA TYR A 37 -7.75 -5.65 4.99
C TYR A 37 -8.18 -7.12 4.85
N GLY A 38 -8.99 -7.62 5.78
CA GLY A 38 -9.50 -8.99 5.78
C GLY A 38 -8.71 -9.93 6.68
N LYS A 39 -8.94 -11.23 6.49
CA LYS A 39 -8.31 -12.33 7.23
C LYS A 39 -7.57 -13.27 6.28
N PRO A 40 -6.71 -14.17 6.78
CA PRO A 40 -6.11 -15.21 5.95
C PRO A 40 -7.14 -15.98 5.12
N GLY A 41 -6.86 -16.15 3.82
CA GLY A 41 -7.74 -16.72 2.81
C GLY A 41 -8.55 -15.67 2.02
N ASP A 42 -8.67 -14.43 2.50
CA ASP A 42 -9.32 -13.35 1.75
C ASP A 42 -8.48 -12.92 0.54
N ARG A 43 -9.13 -12.26 -0.42
CA ARG A 43 -8.49 -11.80 -1.65
C ARG A 43 -8.45 -10.28 -1.73
N LEU A 44 -7.26 -9.74 -1.92
CA LEU A 44 -7.02 -8.34 -2.26
C LEU A 44 -6.79 -8.21 -3.76
N TRP A 45 -7.03 -7.01 -4.27
CA TRP A 45 -6.75 -6.67 -5.66
C TRP A 45 -5.99 -5.36 -5.70
N VAL A 46 -4.99 -5.30 -6.56
CA VAL A 46 -4.12 -4.12 -6.65
C VAL A 46 -4.82 -3.06 -7.48
N ARG A 47 -4.73 -1.81 -7.00
CA ARG A 47 -5.17 -0.61 -7.72
C ARG A 47 -3.97 0.11 -8.30
N GLU A 48 -3.99 0.32 -9.61
CA GLU A 48 -2.95 1.02 -10.37
C GLU A 48 -3.52 2.32 -10.94
N SER A 49 -2.66 3.33 -11.14
CA SER A 49 -3.06 4.53 -11.86
C SER A 49 -3.19 4.23 -13.35
N LEU A 50 -4.20 4.77 -14.00
CA LEU A 50 -4.43 4.61 -15.44
C LEU A 50 -4.22 5.95 -16.16
N LYS A 51 -3.81 5.91 -17.42
CA LYS A 51 -3.73 7.07 -18.30
C LYS A 51 -4.63 6.86 -19.51
N PHE A 52 -5.32 7.90 -19.92
CA PHE A 52 -6.05 7.87 -21.19
C PHE A 52 -5.11 8.26 -22.32
N VAL A 53 -5.25 7.57 -23.44
CA VAL A 53 -4.47 7.78 -24.65
C VAL A 53 -5.38 8.35 -25.73
N ASP A 54 -4.96 9.48 -26.29
CA ASP A 54 -5.63 10.12 -27.41
C ASP A 54 -5.11 9.54 -28.73
N THR A 55 -5.99 9.48 -29.73
CA THR A 55 -5.62 9.26 -31.13
C THR A 55 -5.89 10.54 -31.92
N PRO A 56 -5.31 10.71 -33.13
CA PRO A 56 -5.54 11.92 -33.94
C PRO A 56 -7.02 12.20 -34.24
N THR A 57 -7.87 11.17 -34.16
CA THR A 57 -9.31 11.24 -34.47
C THR A 57 -10.21 11.20 -33.24
N THR A 58 -9.72 10.69 -32.11
CA THR A 58 -10.55 10.38 -30.94
C THR A 58 -9.78 10.71 -29.66
N ARG A 59 -10.32 11.63 -28.87
CA ARG A 59 -9.84 11.88 -27.51
C ARG A 59 -10.21 10.69 -26.62
N HIS A 60 -9.28 10.27 -25.75
CA HIS A 60 -9.43 9.18 -24.80
C HIS A 60 -9.89 7.85 -25.44
N ASP A 61 -9.24 7.45 -26.53
CA ASP A 61 -9.57 6.23 -27.29
C ASP A 61 -9.47 4.96 -26.41
N HIS A 62 -8.46 4.90 -25.56
CA HIS A 62 -8.26 3.78 -24.63
C HIS A 62 -7.49 4.19 -23.38
N ALA A 63 -7.56 3.33 -22.36
CA ALA A 63 -6.78 3.46 -21.15
C ALA A 63 -5.56 2.53 -21.18
N VAL A 64 -4.47 2.97 -20.56
CA VAL A 64 -3.25 2.20 -20.31
C VAL A 64 -2.89 2.25 -18.84
N TYR A 65 -2.22 1.23 -18.32
CA TYR A 65 -1.63 1.30 -16.99
C TYR A 65 -0.48 2.31 -16.99
N ALA A 66 -0.46 3.25 -16.03
CA ALA A 66 0.54 4.31 -15.97
C ALA A 66 1.97 3.78 -15.76
N ALA A 67 2.09 2.58 -15.18
CA ALA A 67 3.36 1.95 -14.83
C ALA A 67 4.13 1.43 -16.04
N ASP A 68 3.46 0.82 -17.02
CA ASP A 68 4.11 0.12 -18.14
C ASP A 68 3.50 0.45 -19.52
N GLY A 69 2.44 1.25 -19.57
CA GLY A 69 1.76 1.60 -20.83
C GLY A 69 0.97 0.46 -21.46
N VAL A 70 0.81 -0.68 -20.78
CA VAL A 70 0.02 -1.79 -21.30
C VAL A 70 -1.46 -1.38 -21.39
N ARG A 71 -2.10 -1.71 -22.51
CA ARG A 71 -3.51 -1.39 -22.74
C ARG A 71 -4.40 -2.14 -21.74
N VAL A 72 -5.31 -1.39 -21.10
CA VAL A 72 -6.37 -1.98 -20.28
C VAL A 72 -7.31 -2.76 -21.20
N PRO A 73 -7.66 -4.02 -20.87
CA PRO A 73 -8.57 -4.82 -21.69
C PRO A 73 -9.85 -4.05 -22.01
N ARG A 74 -10.28 -4.10 -23.28
CA ARG A 74 -11.46 -3.39 -23.77
C ARG A 74 -12.72 -4.11 -23.25
N ASP A 75 -13.12 -3.76 -22.03
CA ASP A 75 -14.41 -4.15 -21.45
C ASP A 75 -15.47 -3.13 -21.90
N GLN A 76 -16.70 -3.56 -22.16
CA GLN A 76 -17.84 -2.67 -22.43
C GLN A 76 -18.04 -1.67 -21.28
N ARG A 77 -17.71 -2.11 -20.05
CA ARG A 77 -17.68 -1.29 -18.83
C ARG A 77 -16.64 -0.18 -18.85
N LEU A 78 -15.56 -0.31 -19.64
CA LEU A 78 -14.54 0.74 -19.77
C LEU A 78 -15.12 1.95 -20.51
N ALA A 79 -16.00 1.75 -21.49
CA ALA A 79 -16.62 2.86 -22.24
C ALA A 79 -17.55 3.67 -21.32
N ASP A 80 -18.43 2.99 -20.59
CA ASP A 80 -19.34 3.62 -19.62
C ASP A 80 -18.54 4.32 -18.50
N TRP A 81 -17.50 3.66 -17.98
CA TRP A 81 -16.67 4.22 -16.92
C TRP A 81 -15.75 5.36 -17.38
N ALA A 82 -15.27 5.37 -18.62
CA ALA A 82 -14.51 6.48 -19.18
C ALA A 82 -15.43 7.70 -19.40
N CYS A 83 -16.68 7.49 -19.80
CA CYS A 83 -17.70 8.54 -19.85
C CYS A 83 -17.99 9.13 -18.45
N ASP A 84 -18.09 8.29 -17.41
CA ASP A 84 -18.26 8.75 -16.03
C ASP A 84 -16.99 9.44 -15.49
N GLY A 85 -15.79 8.93 -15.78
CA GLY A 85 -14.52 9.54 -15.39
C GLY A 85 -14.31 10.93 -16.00
N MET A 86 -14.82 11.17 -17.21
CA MET A 86 -14.92 12.50 -17.81
C MET A 86 -15.90 13.40 -17.04
N ALA A 87 -17.03 12.88 -16.54
CA ALA A 87 -17.98 13.63 -15.71
C ALA A 87 -17.38 14.06 -14.35
N PHE A 88 -16.39 13.31 -13.84
CA PHE A 88 -15.62 13.66 -12.64
C PHE A 88 -14.39 14.55 -12.89
N GLY A 89 -14.13 14.98 -14.14
CA GLY A 89 -13.06 15.93 -14.48
C GLY A 89 -11.66 15.33 -14.60
N PHE A 90 -11.51 14.01 -14.74
CA PHE A 90 -10.21 13.37 -14.94
C PHE A 90 -9.70 13.62 -16.37
N ALA A 91 -8.96 14.71 -16.57
CA ALA A 91 -8.61 15.19 -17.90
C ALA A 91 -7.79 14.19 -18.74
N ASN A 92 -6.78 13.52 -18.16
CA ASN A 92 -5.86 12.62 -18.89
C ASN A 92 -5.36 11.41 -18.06
N SER A 93 -5.73 11.31 -16.78
CA SER A 93 -5.22 10.29 -15.86
C SER A 93 -6.26 9.96 -14.81
N VAL A 94 -6.40 8.68 -14.47
CA VAL A 94 -7.24 8.19 -13.39
C VAL A 94 -6.35 7.75 -12.23
N PRO A 95 -6.47 8.38 -11.05
CA PRO A 95 -5.79 7.94 -9.86
C PRO A 95 -6.19 6.52 -9.46
N SER A 96 -5.25 5.75 -8.90
CA SER A 96 -5.48 4.36 -8.46
C SER A 96 -6.70 4.20 -7.55
N ILE A 97 -7.01 5.18 -6.70
CA ILE A 97 -8.19 5.12 -5.80
C ILE A 97 -9.52 4.98 -6.53
N HIS A 98 -9.60 5.40 -7.80
CA HIS A 98 -10.80 5.30 -8.63
C HIS A 98 -10.78 4.08 -9.55
N MET A 99 -9.69 3.31 -9.59
CA MET A 99 -9.59 2.15 -10.47
C MET A 99 -10.61 1.06 -10.07
N PRO A 100 -11.43 0.55 -11.01
CA PRO A 100 -12.43 -0.48 -10.73
C PRO A 100 -11.81 -1.88 -10.66
N ARG A 101 -12.53 -2.83 -10.03
CA ARG A 101 -12.04 -4.21 -9.83
C ARG A 101 -11.74 -4.95 -11.15
N TRP A 102 -12.57 -4.75 -12.18
CA TRP A 102 -12.43 -5.44 -13.46
C TRP A 102 -11.14 -5.06 -14.19
N ALA A 103 -10.60 -3.86 -13.92
CA ALA A 103 -9.34 -3.38 -14.49
C ALA A 103 -8.11 -3.86 -13.70
N SER A 104 -8.29 -4.57 -12.58
CA SER A 104 -7.16 -5.06 -11.80
C SER A 104 -6.62 -6.35 -12.38
N ARG A 105 -5.34 -6.34 -12.74
CA ARG A 105 -4.58 -7.49 -13.29
C ARG A 105 -3.78 -8.27 -12.26
N ILE A 106 -3.77 -7.83 -11.00
CA ILE A 106 -3.04 -8.49 -9.91
C ILE A 106 -4.02 -8.78 -8.78
N THR A 107 -4.15 -10.07 -8.46
CA THR A 107 -4.90 -10.54 -7.29
C THR A 107 -3.92 -11.10 -6.27
N LEU A 108 -4.14 -10.77 -5.01
CA LEU A 108 -3.31 -11.21 -3.89
C LEU A 108 -4.20 -12.00 -2.93
N GLU A 109 -3.71 -13.11 -2.40
CA GLU A 109 -4.35 -13.88 -1.33
C GLU A 109 -3.66 -13.51 -0.02
N VAL A 110 -4.45 -13.09 0.97
CA VAL A 110 -3.96 -12.81 2.33
C VAL A 110 -3.57 -14.14 2.98
N THR A 111 -2.33 -14.26 3.43
CA THR A 111 -1.81 -15.47 4.07
C THR A 111 -1.70 -15.33 5.57
N GLY A 112 -1.56 -14.10 6.08
CA GLY A 112 -1.35 -13.81 7.49
C GLY A 112 -1.77 -12.39 7.83
N VAL A 113 -2.32 -12.20 9.02
CA VAL A 113 -2.67 -10.87 9.56
C VAL A 113 -2.32 -10.85 11.03
N ARG A 114 -1.51 -9.87 11.45
CA ARG A 114 -1.12 -9.67 12.85
C ARG A 114 -0.97 -8.18 13.17
N VAL A 115 -0.83 -7.85 14.45
CA VAL A 115 -0.62 -6.49 14.92
C VAL A 115 0.73 -6.41 15.61
N GLU A 116 1.58 -5.50 15.14
CA GLU A 116 2.93 -5.31 15.69
C GLU A 116 3.18 -3.83 15.99
N ARG A 117 4.17 -3.56 16.85
CA ARG A 117 4.71 -2.20 16.99
C ARG A 117 5.49 -1.86 15.74
N LEU A 118 5.35 -0.63 15.24
CA LEU A 118 6.10 -0.15 14.08
C LEU A 118 7.62 -0.36 14.23
N HIS A 119 8.16 -0.16 15.43
CA HIS A 119 9.57 -0.37 15.71
C HIS A 119 9.98 -1.84 15.83
N SER A 120 9.08 -2.80 15.73
CA SER A 120 9.42 -4.22 15.66
C SER A 120 9.88 -4.67 14.27
N VAL A 121 9.71 -3.83 13.23
CA VAL A 121 10.10 -4.16 11.85
C VAL A 121 11.58 -4.53 11.74
N SER A 122 11.91 -5.69 11.18
CA SER A 122 13.31 -6.07 10.96
C SER A 122 13.89 -5.34 9.74
N GLU A 123 15.22 -5.40 9.56
CA GLU A 123 15.86 -4.86 8.34
C GLU A 123 15.40 -5.61 7.08
N ALA A 124 15.15 -6.93 7.19
CA ALA A 124 14.65 -7.73 6.09
C ALA A 124 13.21 -7.35 5.75
N ASP A 125 12.34 -7.23 6.76
CA ASP A 125 10.94 -6.81 6.55
C ASP A 125 10.88 -5.40 5.97
N ALA A 126 11.71 -4.47 6.47
CA ALA A 126 11.78 -3.11 5.93
C ALA A 126 12.16 -3.11 4.45
N ALA A 127 13.12 -3.95 4.04
CA ALA A 127 13.50 -4.11 2.64
C ALA A 127 12.36 -4.71 1.79
N GLU A 128 11.62 -5.70 2.32
CA GLU A 128 10.49 -6.33 1.64
C GLU A 128 9.26 -5.41 1.51
N GLU A 129 9.09 -4.44 2.40
CA GLU A 129 8.09 -3.36 2.28
C GLU A 129 8.33 -2.46 1.06
N GLY A 130 9.48 -2.62 0.39
CA GLY A 130 9.76 -2.01 -0.91
C GLY A 130 10.53 -0.70 -0.84
N VAL A 131 11.37 -0.50 0.18
CA VAL A 131 12.30 0.63 0.17
C VAL A 131 13.33 0.48 -0.95
N GLU A 132 13.57 1.56 -1.68
CA GLU A 132 14.51 1.57 -2.81
C GLU A 132 15.96 1.55 -2.31
N PHE A 133 16.80 0.77 -2.99
CA PHE A 133 18.23 0.68 -2.69
C PHE A 133 19.09 0.59 -3.95
N VAL A 134 20.37 0.91 -3.79
CA VAL A 134 21.41 0.75 -4.81
C VAL A 134 22.58 -0.02 -4.19
N ASP A 135 23.07 -1.01 -4.91
CA ASP A 135 24.31 -1.72 -4.55
C ASP A 135 25.49 -1.17 -5.37
N ALA A 136 26.35 -0.40 -4.72
CA ALA A 136 27.55 0.21 -5.30
C ALA A 136 28.81 -0.18 -4.50
N GLY A 137 28.93 -1.46 -4.15
CA GLY A 137 29.98 -2.00 -3.27
C GLY A 137 29.68 -1.89 -1.78
N ARG A 138 28.66 -1.08 -1.44
CA ARG A 138 27.87 -1.13 -0.20
C ARG A 138 26.41 -0.89 -0.60
N THR A 139 25.47 -1.46 0.17
CA THR A 139 24.05 -1.22 -0.02
C THR A 139 23.67 0.11 0.59
N TYR A 140 23.21 1.03 -0.24
CA TYR A 140 22.65 2.30 0.20
C TYR A 140 21.14 2.29 -0.02
N TRP A 141 20.41 2.93 0.88
CA TRP A 141 18.95 3.00 0.87
C TRP A 141 18.48 4.44 0.73
N LYS A 142 17.32 4.63 0.09
CA LYS A 142 16.74 5.93 -0.25
C LYS A 142 16.29 6.74 0.96
N ASP A 143 16.50 8.04 0.94
CA ASP A 143 15.79 8.98 1.81
C ASP A 143 14.54 9.52 1.12
N TYR A 144 13.38 9.29 1.73
CA TYR A 144 12.08 9.74 1.22
C TYR A 144 11.65 11.11 1.76
N LEU A 145 12.41 11.71 2.68
CA LEU A 145 12.21 13.08 3.18
C LEU A 145 13.19 14.08 2.52
N GLY A 146 14.22 13.58 1.85
CA GLY A 146 15.15 14.35 1.03
C GLY A 146 14.45 15.09 -0.11
N SER A 147 14.89 16.32 -0.38
CA SER A 147 14.21 17.26 -1.27
C SER A 147 14.72 17.22 -2.72
N SER A 148 15.77 16.48 -3.08
CA SER A 148 16.34 16.64 -4.41
C SER A 148 15.76 15.66 -5.43
N THR A 149 15.34 16.24 -6.56
CA THR A 149 14.94 15.58 -7.81
C THR A 149 16.04 14.76 -8.49
N ASN A 150 17.18 14.54 -7.82
CA ASN A 150 18.31 13.80 -8.36
C ASN A 150 18.49 12.48 -7.63
N CYS A 151 18.85 11.45 -8.38
CA CYS A 151 19.11 10.07 -7.94
C CYS A 151 20.32 9.89 -7.00
N ASP A 152 20.84 10.97 -6.40
CA ASP A 152 22.06 10.98 -5.56
C ASP A 152 21.79 10.91 -4.05
N GLU A 153 20.54 10.82 -3.59
CA GLU A 153 20.19 10.77 -2.15
C GLU A 153 19.98 9.33 -1.63
N MET A 154 20.90 8.44 -2.02
CA MET A 154 21.10 7.13 -1.41
C MET A 154 21.97 7.30 -0.14
N THR A 155 21.36 7.73 0.96
CA THR A 155 22.09 8.21 2.14
C THR A 155 22.09 7.22 3.32
N PHE A 156 21.13 6.31 3.38
CA PHE A 156 21.00 5.40 4.51
C PHE A 156 21.78 4.11 4.32
N LEU A 157 22.36 3.61 5.41
CA LEU A 157 23.08 2.34 5.43
C LEU A 157 22.18 1.16 5.85
N SER A 158 20.94 1.44 6.26
CA SER A 158 19.98 0.42 6.72
C SER A 158 18.60 0.63 6.09
N ALA A 159 17.94 -0.49 5.75
CA ALA A 159 16.60 -0.50 5.20
C ALA A 159 15.60 0.08 6.18
N ARG A 160 15.78 -0.18 7.47
CA ARG A 160 14.93 0.36 8.54
C ARG A 160 14.99 1.89 8.63
N GLN A 161 16.17 2.49 8.45
CA GLN A 161 16.31 3.96 8.42
C GLN A 161 15.57 4.55 7.22
N SER A 162 15.75 3.96 6.05
CA SER A 162 15.00 4.34 4.84
C SER A 162 13.49 4.21 5.05
N PHE A 163 13.03 3.09 5.61
CA PHE A 163 11.62 2.84 5.92
C PHE A 163 11.05 3.86 6.92
N SER A 164 11.84 4.32 7.88
CA SER A 164 11.42 5.38 8.80
C SER A 164 11.12 6.71 8.10
N THR A 165 11.91 7.06 7.07
CA THR A 165 11.68 8.27 6.26
C THR A 165 10.48 8.10 5.35
N LEU A 166 10.29 6.92 4.76
CA LEU A 166 9.09 6.57 3.99
C LEU A 166 7.83 6.65 4.85
N TRP A 167 7.88 6.10 6.06
CA TRP A 167 6.76 6.15 6.99
C TRP A 167 6.36 7.59 7.33
N ASN A 168 7.34 8.45 7.62
CA ASN A 168 7.12 9.87 7.91
C ASN A 168 6.62 10.64 6.68
N SER A 169 7.07 10.32 5.47
CA SER A 169 6.60 11.01 4.25
C SER A 169 5.11 10.73 3.97
N ILE A 170 4.64 9.52 4.32
CA ILE A 170 3.24 9.11 4.15
C ILE A 170 2.35 9.60 5.31
N ASN A 171 2.81 9.47 6.55
CA ASN A 171 1.99 9.69 7.75
C ASN A 171 2.24 11.05 8.43
N GLY A 172 3.17 11.84 7.91
CA GLY A 172 3.59 13.13 8.46
C GLY A 172 4.80 13.03 9.38
N ALA A 173 5.41 14.20 9.63
CA ALA A 173 6.60 14.33 10.46
C ALA A 173 6.34 13.81 11.90
N GLY A 174 7.26 12.99 12.40
CA GLY A 174 7.20 12.43 13.76
C GLY A 174 6.31 11.19 13.89
N ALA A 175 5.65 10.73 12.83
CA ALA A 175 4.81 9.53 12.85
C ALA A 175 5.61 8.26 13.18
N TRP A 176 6.87 8.18 12.76
CA TRP A 176 7.78 7.08 13.11
C TRP A 176 8.12 7.08 14.61
N ALA A 177 8.38 8.25 15.19
CA ALA A 177 8.75 8.38 16.60
C ALA A 177 7.61 7.98 17.55
N ALA A 178 6.36 8.14 17.12
CA ALA A 178 5.18 7.70 17.86
C ALA A 178 5.11 6.17 18.08
N ASN A 179 5.86 5.38 17.30
CA ASN A 179 5.88 3.92 17.37
C ASN A 179 4.46 3.31 17.48
N PRO A 180 3.53 3.65 16.57
CA PRO A 180 2.17 3.16 16.65
C PRO A 180 2.13 1.64 16.46
N TRP A 181 1.04 1.05 16.92
CA TRP A 181 0.65 -0.28 16.49
C TRP A 181 0.24 -0.24 15.01
N VAL A 182 0.60 -1.27 14.25
CA VAL A 182 0.31 -1.40 12.82
C VAL A 182 -0.22 -2.79 12.51
N TRP A 183 -1.07 -2.89 11.49
CA TRP A 183 -1.46 -4.18 10.93
C TRP A 183 -0.36 -4.64 9.99
N VAL A 184 0.19 -5.82 10.23
CA VAL A 184 1.06 -6.51 9.27
C VAL A 184 0.21 -7.50 8.50
N VAL A 185 0.17 -7.33 7.18
CA VAL A 185 -0.64 -8.14 6.27
C VAL A 185 0.30 -8.86 5.31
N GLU A 186 0.39 -10.17 5.46
CA GLU A 186 1.15 -11.02 4.56
C GLU A 186 0.24 -11.48 3.42
N PHE A 187 0.79 -11.51 2.21
CA PHE A 187 0.05 -11.96 1.04
C PHE A 187 0.96 -12.61 0.01
N LYS A 188 0.36 -13.46 -0.82
CA LYS A 188 1.01 -14.02 -2.01
C LYS A 188 0.25 -13.62 -3.26
N ARG A 189 0.96 -13.39 -4.35
CA ARG A 189 0.33 -13.17 -5.65
C ARG A 189 -0.27 -14.48 -6.16
N ILE A 190 -1.55 -14.43 -6.53
CA ILE A 190 -2.20 -15.54 -7.23
C ILE A 190 -2.32 -15.17 -8.72
N GLY A 191 -2.03 -16.13 -9.59
CA GLY A 191 -2.15 -15.95 -11.04
C GLY A 191 -3.57 -15.54 -11.43
N ALA A 192 -3.68 -14.73 -12.49
CA ALA A 192 -4.96 -14.43 -13.12
C ALA A 192 -5.44 -15.63 -13.94
#